data_AF-A0A4W3JAP4-F1
#
_entry.id   AF-A0A4W3JAP4-F1
#
_cell.length_a   1.000
_cell.length_b   1.000
_cell.length_c   1.000
_cell.angle_alpha   90.00
_cell.angle_beta   90.00
_cell.angle_gamma   90.00
#
_symmetry.space_group_name_H-M   'P 1'
#
loop_
_entity.id
_entity.type
_entity.pdbx_description
1 polymer ?
#
loop_
_entity_poly.entity_id
_entity_poly.type
_entity_poly.pdbx_seq_one_letter_code
_entity_poly.pdbx_strand_id
1 'polypeptide(L)'
;MYLCRRWCGAALMVQTVMLIFVCRRLSQRPAAEELERRNILKQRNDQTEQEERREIKQRLNRKLNQRPTVDELRDRKILIRFSDYVEVAKAQDYDRRADKPWTRLSAADKVSQGGGGGRWGCWKCCIV
;
A
#
# COMPACT_ATOMS: atom_id res chain seq x y z
N MET A 1 20.98 -47.25 24.77
CA MET A 1 22.01 -46.18 24.94
C MET A 1 22.06 -45.18 23.78
N TYR A 2 21.98 -45.58 22.50
CA TYR A 2 22.15 -44.66 21.36
C TYR A 2 21.13 -43.50 21.26
N LEU A 3 19.84 -43.72 21.55
CA LEU A 3 18.84 -42.64 21.49
C LEU A 3 19.10 -41.53 22.51
N CYS A 4 19.55 -41.86 23.73
CA CYS A 4 19.87 -40.86 24.76
C CYS A 4 21.01 -39.92 24.31
N ARG A 5 22.07 -40.46 23.69
CA ARG A 5 23.14 -39.65 23.06
C ARG A 5 22.64 -38.78 21.91
N ARG A 6 21.71 -39.29 21.08
CA ARG A 6 21.12 -38.55 19.96
C ARG A 6 20.27 -37.36 20.44
N TRP A 7 19.50 -37.53 21.52
CA TRP A 7 18.69 -36.47 22.13
C TRP A 7 19.54 -35.41 22.85
N CYS A 8 20.58 -35.80 23.61
CA CYS A 8 21.55 -34.82 24.13
C CYS A 8 22.26 -34.05 23.01
N GLY A 9 22.64 -34.72 21.91
CA GLY A 9 23.23 -34.07 20.74
C GLY A 9 22.29 -33.07 20.08
N ALA A 10 21.00 -33.41 19.94
CA ALA A 10 19.99 -32.50 19.39
C ALA A 10 19.77 -31.27 20.29
N ALA A 11 19.70 -31.44 21.61
CA ALA A 11 19.60 -30.31 22.55
C ALA A 11 20.81 -29.36 22.44
N LEU A 12 22.03 -29.91 22.38
CA LEU A 12 23.26 -29.13 22.18
C LEU A 12 23.31 -28.42 20.82
N MET A 13 22.79 -29.04 19.74
CA MET A 13 22.67 -28.38 18.44
C MET A 13 21.66 -27.23 18.47
N VAL A 14 20.48 -27.42 19.07
CA VAL A 14 19.48 -26.35 19.19
C VAL A 14 20.04 -25.18 20.01
N GLN A 15 20.73 -25.47 21.12
CA GLN A 15 21.31 -24.44 21.98
C GLN A 15 22.45 -23.66 21.31
N THR A 16 23.30 -24.32 20.52
CA THR A 16 24.34 -23.66 19.72
C THR A 16 23.78 -22.86 18.55
N VAL A 17 22.75 -23.36 17.84
CA VAL A 17 22.06 -22.60 16.78
C VAL A 17 21.36 -21.36 17.34
N MET A 18 20.71 -21.46 18.51
CA MET A 18 20.14 -20.31 19.22
C MET A 18 21.21 -19.26 19.56
N LEU A 19 22.34 -19.69 20.13
CA LEU A 19 23.47 -18.79 20.45
C LEU A 19 24.02 -18.09 19.20
N ILE A 20 24.25 -18.82 18.11
CA ILE A 20 24.72 -18.26 16.83
C ILE A 20 23.72 -17.23 16.29
N PHE A 21 22.42 -17.53 16.35
CA PHE A 21 21.37 -16.59 15.93
C PHE A 21 21.37 -15.32 16.78
N VAL A 22 21.40 -15.44 18.12
CA VAL A 22 21.43 -14.29 19.04
C VAL A 22 22.68 -13.44 18.82
N CYS A 23 23.87 -14.04 18.74
CA CYS A 23 25.11 -13.32 18.45
C CYS A 23 25.05 -12.55 17.11
N ARG A 24 24.49 -13.16 16.05
CA ARG A 24 24.31 -12.50 14.75
C ARG A 24 23.27 -11.37 14.78
N ARG A 25 22.27 -11.45 15.66
CA ARG A 25 21.28 -10.36 15.87
C ARG A 25 21.87 -9.21 16.70
N LEU A 26 22.75 -9.50 17.65
CA LEU A 26 23.43 -8.49 18.46
C LEU A 26 24.49 -7.72 17.65
N SER A 27 25.26 -8.39 16.77
CA SER A 27 26.24 -7.71 15.91
C SER A 27 25.61 -6.83 14.83
N GLN A 28 24.35 -7.09 14.46
CA GLN A 28 23.57 -6.31 13.50
C GLN A 28 22.60 -5.32 14.18
N ARG A 29 22.74 -5.07 15.48
CA ARG A 29 21.82 -4.20 16.23
C ARG A 29 22.00 -2.73 15.79
N PRO A 30 20.98 -2.07 15.22
CA PRO A 30 21.07 -0.66 14.87
C PRO A 30 21.10 0.22 16.13
N ALA A 31 21.70 1.42 16.00
CA ALA A 31 21.69 2.43 17.05
C ALA A 31 20.28 2.94 17.35
N ALA A 32 20.04 3.42 18.58
CA ALA A 32 18.74 3.95 18.99
C ALA A 32 18.31 5.14 18.12
N GLU A 33 19.23 6.08 17.85
CA GLU A 33 18.98 7.24 16.99
C GLU A 33 18.53 6.86 15.57
N GLU A 34 19.08 5.78 15.00
CA GLU A 34 18.68 5.28 13.68
C GLU A 34 17.26 4.68 13.70
N LEU A 35 16.85 4.07 14.82
CA LEU A 35 15.47 3.61 15.01
C LEU A 35 14.50 4.79 15.18
N GLU A 36 14.94 5.90 15.77
CA GLU A 36 14.15 7.13 15.91
C GLU A 36 13.97 7.85 14.57
N ARG A 37 15.04 7.99 13.78
CA ARG A 37 14.98 8.50 12.40
C ARG A 37 14.00 7.69 11.53
N ARG A 38 13.97 6.36 11.73
CA ARG A 38 13.02 5.44 11.07
C ARG A 38 11.60 5.43 11.68
N ASN A 39 11.34 6.25 12.70
CA ASN A 39 10.07 6.30 13.45
C ASN A 39 9.66 4.95 14.08
N ILE A 40 10.62 4.05 14.32
CA ILE A 40 10.42 2.76 15.00
C ILE A 40 10.47 2.94 16.52
N LEU A 41 11.39 3.79 17.00
CA LEU A 41 11.44 4.22 18.39
C LEU A 41 10.88 5.65 18.48
N LYS A 42 9.93 5.88 19.38
CA LYS A 42 9.37 7.22 19.66
C LYS A 42 9.95 7.76 20.97
N GLN A 43 10.57 8.94 20.92
CA GLN A 43 11.07 9.65 22.11
C GLN A 43 10.00 10.48 22.83
N ARG A 44 8.89 10.84 22.15
CA ARG A 44 7.91 11.82 22.65
C ARG A 44 6.80 11.16 23.47
N ASN A 45 6.32 11.88 24.49
CA ASN A 45 5.09 11.54 25.22
C ASN A 45 3.89 11.49 24.26
N ASP A 46 3.03 10.47 24.40
CA ASP A 46 1.85 10.27 23.55
C ASP A 46 0.89 11.48 23.53
N GLN A 47 0.81 12.22 24.65
CA GLN A 47 0.00 13.44 24.73
C GLN A 47 0.49 14.54 23.76
N THR A 48 1.81 14.76 23.68
CA THR A 48 2.39 15.78 22.79
C THR A 48 2.19 15.40 21.31
N GLU A 49 2.38 14.13 20.93
CA GLU A 49 2.05 13.69 19.57
C GLU A 49 0.55 13.85 19.28
N GLN A 50 -0.33 13.59 20.25
CA GLN A 50 -1.76 13.76 20.06
C GLN A 50 -2.17 15.24 19.92
N GLU A 51 -1.50 16.16 20.62
CA GLU A 51 -1.67 17.61 20.47
C GLU A 51 -1.16 18.10 19.11
N GLU A 52 0.07 17.76 18.73
CA GLU A 52 0.63 18.04 17.39
C GLU A 52 -0.28 17.51 16.27
N ARG A 53 -0.82 16.29 16.41
CA ARG A 53 -1.82 15.73 15.47
C ARG A 53 -3.12 16.53 15.42
N ARG A 54 -3.61 17.05 16.55
CA ARG A 54 -4.82 17.91 16.59
C ARG A 54 -4.54 19.23 15.89
N GLU A 55 -3.41 19.88 16.17
CA GLU A 55 -3.01 21.13 15.53
C GLU A 55 -2.84 20.97 14.00
N ILE A 56 -2.14 19.93 13.56
CA ILE A 56 -1.97 19.62 12.14
C ILE A 56 -3.34 19.41 11.48
N LYS A 57 -4.25 18.66 12.12
CA LYS A 57 -5.61 18.42 11.61
C LYS A 57 -6.46 19.70 11.53
N GLN A 58 -6.33 20.61 12.51
CA GLN A 58 -7.00 21.92 12.49
C GLN A 58 -6.42 22.84 11.41
N ARG A 59 -5.09 22.93 11.31
CA ARG A 59 -4.38 23.71 10.28
C ARG A 59 -4.70 23.21 8.87
N LEU A 60 -4.80 21.90 8.68
CA LEU A 60 -5.21 21.28 7.42
C LEU A 60 -6.67 21.62 7.07
N ASN A 61 -7.61 21.49 8.02
CA ASN A 61 -9.01 21.88 7.81
C ASN A 61 -9.13 23.35 7.37
N ARG A 62 -8.43 24.27 8.04
CA ARG A 62 -8.43 25.69 7.66
C ARG A 62 -7.92 25.90 6.22
N LYS A 63 -6.86 25.21 5.82
CA LYS A 63 -6.33 25.25 4.44
C LYS A 63 -7.29 24.66 3.41
N LEU A 64 -7.98 23.57 3.74
CA LEU A 64 -8.97 22.94 2.85
C LEU A 64 -10.21 23.80 2.66
N ASN A 65 -10.70 24.45 3.72
CA ASN A 65 -11.84 25.36 3.67
C ASN A 65 -11.51 26.67 2.91
N GLN A 66 -10.23 27.05 2.84
CA GLN A 66 -9.72 28.21 2.10
C GLN A 66 -9.12 27.81 0.74
N ARG A 67 -9.48 26.63 0.21
CA ARG A 67 -8.98 26.14 -1.08
C ARG A 67 -9.61 26.96 -2.22
N PRO A 68 -8.82 27.66 -3.06
CA PRO A 68 -9.36 28.45 -4.16
C PRO A 68 -10.05 27.56 -5.19
N THR A 69 -11.04 28.13 -5.89
CA THR A 69 -11.73 27.45 -6.99
C THR A 69 -10.83 27.29 -8.22
N VAL A 70 -11.23 26.41 -9.14
CA VAL A 70 -10.49 26.18 -10.40
C VAL A 70 -10.45 27.44 -11.26
N ASP A 71 -11.52 28.24 -11.25
CA ASP A 71 -11.62 29.46 -12.05
C ASP A 71 -10.76 30.59 -11.47
N GLU A 72 -10.69 30.77 -10.15
CA GLU A 72 -9.72 31.68 -9.51
C GLU A 72 -8.25 31.34 -9.87
N LEU A 73 -7.93 30.05 -10.04
CA LEU A 73 -6.60 29.61 -10.44
C LEU A 73 -6.31 29.85 -11.93
N ARG A 74 -7.34 29.89 -12.78
CA ARG A 74 -7.24 30.30 -14.19
C ARG A 74 -7.05 31.81 -14.30
N ASP A 75 -7.82 32.60 -13.56
CA ASP A 75 -7.71 34.06 -13.52
C ASP A 75 -6.33 34.52 -13.04
N ARG A 76 -5.76 33.82 -12.05
CA ARG A 76 -4.39 34.03 -11.57
C ARG A 76 -3.30 33.44 -12.48
N LYS A 77 -3.68 32.84 -13.62
CA LYS A 77 -2.77 32.19 -14.61
C LYS A 77 -1.90 31.07 -14.01
N ILE A 78 -2.37 30.43 -12.95
CA ILE A 78 -1.72 29.29 -12.30
C ILE A 78 -2.08 27.99 -13.04
N LEU A 79 -3.35 27.84 -13.45
CA LEU A 79 -3.79 26.79 -14.36
C LEU A 79 -3.84 27.33 -15.78
N ILE A 80 -2.82 27.01 -16.59
CA ILE A 80 -2.65 27.58 -17.95
C ILE A 80 -3.39 26.75 -18.99
N ARG A 81 -3.45 25.42 -18.86
CA ARG A 81 -4.24 24.54 -19.73
C ARG A 81 -5.17 23.62 -18.93
N PHE A 82 -6.25 23.19 -19.59
CA PHE A 82 -7.18 22.19 -19.06
C PHE A 82 -6.50 20.85 -18.72
N SER A 83 -5.45 20.47 -19.47
CA SER A 83 -4.60 19.30 -19.21
C SER A 83 -3.93 19.30 -17.84
N ASP A 84 -3.70 20.47 -17.25
CA ASP A 84 -2.87 20.62 -16.05
C ASP A 84 -3.67 20.33 -14.78
N TYR A 85 -4.99 20.16 -14.91
CA TYR A 85 -5.94 19.88 -13.82
C TYR A 85 -6.60 18.49 -13.93
N VAL A 86 -6.56 17.85 -15.10
CA VAL A 86 -7.21 16.55 -15.35
C VAL A 86 -6.16 15.53 -15.75
N GLU A 87 -5.98 14.49 -14.93
CA GLU A 87 -5.13 13.34 -15.25
C GLU A 87 -5.76 12.52 -16.39
N VAL A 88 -5.48 12.91 -17.64
CA VAL A 88 -5.89 12.16 -18.83
C VAL A 88 -5.03 10.90 -18.96
N ALA A 89 -5.45 9.82 -18.33
CA ALA A 89 -4.91 8.49 -18.60
C ALA A 89 -5.14 8.15 -20.09
N LYS A 90 -4.07 7.74 -20.79
CA LYS A 90 -4.21 7.22 -22.16
C LYS A 90 -5.07 5.96 -22.12
N ALA A 91 -6.20 5.98 -22.80
CA ALA A 91 -6.97 4.75 -23.05
C ALA A 91 -6.08 3.77 -23.82
N GLN A 92 -6.12 2.49 -23.47
CA GLN A 92 -5.51 1.48 -24.34
C GLN A 92 -6.38 1.30 -25.58
N ASP A 93 -5.74 1.31 -26.74
CA ASP A 93 -6.37 1.01 -28.03
C ASP A 93 -6.62 -0.50 -28.15
N TYR A 94 -7.64 -0.98 -27.44
CA TYR A 94 -8.17 -2.33 -27.63
C TYR A 94 -9.16 -2.34 -28.78
N ASP A 95 -9.04 -3.34 -29.67
CA ASP A 95 -9.97 -3.49 -30.79
C ASP A 95 -11.38 -3.81 -30.27
N ARG A 96 -12.31 -2.87 -30.52
CA ARG A 96 -13.71 -2.97 -30.09
C ARG A 96 -14.55 -3.89 -30.99
N ARG A 97 -14.02 -4.27 -32.16
CA ARG A 97 -14.60 -5.25 -33.09
C ARG A 97 -14.06 -6.66 -32.87
N ALA A 98 -12.95 -6.81 -32.14
CA ALA A 98 -12.40 -8.11 -31.82
C ALA A 98 -13.41 -8.99 -31.06
N ASP A 99 -13.33 -10.27 -31.34
CA ASP A 99 -14.31 -11.26 -30.88
C ASP A 99 -14.21 -11.43 -29.36
N LYS A 100 -15.25 -10.99 -28.67
CA LYS A 100 -15.25 -10.81 -27.21
C LYS A 100 -15.17 -12.18 -26.54
N PRO A 101 -14.13 -12.52 -25.75
CA PRO A 101 -13.91 -13.89 -25.28
C PRO A 101 -15.04 -14.41 -24.39
N TRP A 102 -15.78 -13.52 -23.70
CA TRP A 102 -16.96 -13.89 -22.91
C TRP A 102 -18.17 -14.35 -23.74
N THR A 103 -18.16 -14.16 -25.05
CA THR A 103 -19.22 -14.64 -25.97
C THR A 103 -19.10 -16.15 -26.26
N ARG A 104 -17.95 -16.75 -25.96
CA ARG A 104 -17.68 -18.20 -26.16
C ARG A 104 -17.96 -19.05 -24.92
N LEU A 105 -18.43 -18.47 -23.81
CA LEU A 105 -18.67 -19.19 -22.55
C LEU A 105 -20.01 -19.94 -22.60
N SER A 106 -19.93 -21.27 -22.53
CA SER A 106 -21.10 -22.15 -22.34
C SER A 106 -21.70 -21.97 -20.94
N ALA A 107 -22.87 -22.56 -20.68
CA ALA A 107 -23.47 -22.52 -19.35
C ALA A 107 -22.60 -23.18 -18.27
N ALA A 108 -21.80 -24.20 -18.62
CA ALA A 108 -20.89 -24.88 -17.70
C ALA A 108 -19.71 -23.99 -17.29
N ASP A 109 -19.14 -23.22 -18.22
CA ASP A 109 -17.99 -22.33 -17.97
C ASP A 109 -18.32 -21.17 -17.03
N LYS A 110 -19.62 -20.82 -16.89
CA LYS A 110 -20.10 -19.78 -15.98
C LYS A 110 -20.18 -20.24 -14.53
N VAL A 111 -20.23 -21.57 -14.28
CA VAL A 111 -20.37 -22.14 -12.93
C VAL A 111 -19.00 -22.46 -12.32
N SER A 112 -18.00 -22.78 -13.16
CA SER A 112 -16.63 -23.09 -12.71
C SER A 112 -15.83 -21.85 -12.26
N GLN A 113 -16.24 -20.63 -12.64
CA GLN A 113 -15.64 -19.37 -12.14
C GLN A 113 -16.24 -18.86 -10.82
N GLY A 114 -16.61 -19.77 -9.92
CA GLY A 114 -16.96 -19.47 -8.53
C GLY A 114 -15.72 -19.17 -7.66
N GLY A 115 -14.93 -18.16 -8.03
CA GLY A 115 -13.60 -17.96 -7.41
C GLY A 115 -12.88 -16.64 -7.73
N GLY A 116 -13.52 -15.50 -7.46
CA GLY A 116 -12.82 -14.21 -7.32
C GLY A 116 -13.04 -13.18 -8.44
N GLY A 117 -13.28 -11.93 -8.04
CA GLY A 117 -13.15 -10.75 -8.89
C GLY A 117 -14.25 -10.55 -9.95
N GLY A 118 -15.42 -10.04 -9.52
CA GLY A 118 -16.51 -9.69 -10.44
C GLY A 118 -16.12 -8.63 -11.47
N ARG A 119 -15.75 -9.07 -12.68
CA ARG A 119 -15.69 -8.20 -13.87
C ARG A 119 -17.10 -8.05 -14.41
N TRP A 120 -17.78 -7.02 -13.94
CA TRP A 120 -19.13 -6.66 -14.37
C TRP A 120 -19.22 -6.55 -15.89
N GLY A 121 -20.40 -6.91 -16.41
CA GLY A 121 -20.67 -6.94 -17.85
C GLY A 121 -20.52 -5.59 -18.54
N CYS A 122 -20.57 -5.65 -19.87
CA CYS A 122 -20.48 -4.52 -20.78
C CYS A 122 -21.53 -3.43 -20.50
N TRP A 123 -21.21 -2.47 -19.62
CA TRP A 123 -21.94 -1.21 -19.52
C TRP A 123 -21.61 -0.34 -20.73
N LYS A 124 -22.52 -0.41 -21.71
CA LYS A 124 -22.44 0.32 -22.97
C LYS A 124 -23.00 1.73 -22.77
N CYS A 125 -22.18 2.65 -22.23
CA CYS A 125 -22.35 4.11 -22.30
C CYS A 125 -20.95 4.70 -22.59
N CYS A 126 -20.67 5.41 -23.68
CA CYS A 126 -21.29 6.66 -24.17
C CYS A 126 -21.23 7.79 -23.15
N ILE A 127 -20.09 8.50 -23.20
CA ILE A 127 -19.89 9.93 -22.92
C ILE A 127 -18.82 10.38 -23.95
N VAL A 128 -18.89 11.47 -24.73
CA VAL A 128 -19.97 12.44 -25.05
C VAL A 128 -20.76 12.99 -23.87
#